data_AF-A0A5M3XRW8-F1
#
_entry.id   AF-A0A5M3XRW8-F1
#
_cell.length_a   1.000
_cell.length_b   1.000
_cell.length_c   1.000
_cell.angle_alpha   90.00
_cell.angle_beta   90.00
_cell.angle_gamma   90.00
#
_symmetry.space_group_name_H-M   'P 1'
#
loop_
_entity.id
_entity.type
_entity.pdbx_description
1 polymer ?
#
loop_
_entity_poly.entity_id
_entity_poly.type
_entity_poly.pdbx_seq_one_letter_code
_entity_poly.pdbx_strand_id
1 'polypeptide(L)'
;MSDQTAQTRVAKAQEAAADSAATMVPVRIAGIDAVLTKKTVAPSRSAPKWEIDARDRVRSAIRRYAKPLATLIARDANEAETRLLVTDFLCEGLGYDKYEDLTMEYQVKGEFADYGVRIDKQLVAFIEVKRCNQKLDLRHLRQVQMYAVNEGVEWMILTNGQAWQVYHLTGGLPVVVDLALEVDLLGEDPRSAKADALFYLSRNALKKRLIHEVWKSRAATSPKALAQALLSEGVLEAIRKEVRRQTSHNAEPKDLARILREEVLRPEALA
;
A
#
# COMPACT_ATOMS: atom_id res chain seq x y z
N MET A 1 18.41 -32.15 33.90
CA MET A 1 19.42 -31.28 33.27
C MET A 1 19.00 -30.75 31.89
N SER A 2 17.75 -30.95 31.45
CA SER A 2 17.30 -30.62 30.08
C SER A 2 16.57 -29.28 29.95
N ASP A 3 16.30 -28.59 31.07
CA ASP A 3 15.42 -27.42 31.11
C ASP A 3 16.18 -26.08 31.15
N GLN A 4 17.41 -26.07 31.70
CA GLN A 4 18.28 -24.88 31.70
C GLN A 4 18.79 -24.53 30.29
N THR A 5 19.04 -25.53 29.44
CA THR A 5 19.59 -25.31 28.09
C THR A 5 18.57 -24.71 27.12
N ALA A 6 17.28 -24.94 27.35
CA ALA A 6 16.19 -24.34 26.57
C ALA A 6 15.99 -22.88 26.96
N GLN A 7 15.99 -22.56 28.26
CA GLN A 7 15.85 -21.18 28.76
C GLN A 7 17.02 -20.29 28.34
N THR A 8 18.26 -20.82 28.31
CA THR A 8 19.43 -20.05 27.83
C THR A 8 19.37 -19.77 26.32
N ARG A 9 18.77 -20.64 25.51
CA ARG A 9 18.60 -20.40 24.06
C ARG A 9 17.55 -19.34 23.75
N VAL A 10 16.45 -19.32 24.51
CA VAL A 10 15.40 -18.29 24.37
C VAL A 10 15.91 -16.92 24.83
N ALA A 11 16.65 -16.86 25.93
CA ALA A 11 17.26 -15.62 26.41
C ALA A 11 18.27 -15.04 25.41
N LYS A 12 19.11 -15.89 24.80
CA LYS A 12 20.12 -15.44 23.82
C LYS A 12 19.51 -15.01 22.48
N ALA A 13 18.36 -15.58 22.10
CA ALA A 13 17.59 -15.13 20.93
C ALA A 13 16.88 -13.79 21.19
N GLN A 14 16.41 -13.56 22.42
CA GLN A 14 15.80 -12.29 22.83
C GLN A 14 16.83 -11.15 22.94
N GLU A 15 18.05 -11.45 23.37
CA GLU A 15 19.16 -10.49 23.46
C GLU A 15 19.68 -10.10 22.07
N ALA A 16 19.75 -11.04 21.12
CA ALA A 16 20.09 -10.76 19.72
C ALA A 16 19.00 -9.94 18.99
N ALA A 17 17.73 -10.15 19.33
CA ALA A 17 16.62 -9.34 18.79
C ALA A 17 16.61 -7.91 19.35
N ALA A 18 17.03 -7.72 20.61
CA ALA A 18 17.15 -6.41 21.24
C ALA A 18 18.32 -5.59 20.68
N ASP A 19 19.44 -6.23 20.35
CA ASP A 19 20.63 -5.54 19.78
C ASP A 19 20.41 -5.12 18.31
N SER A 20 19.59 -5.89 17.57
CA SER A 20 19.12 -5.52 16.23
C SER A 20 18.19 -4.29 16.23
N ALA A 21 17.55 -3.97 17.36
CA ALA A 21 16.69 -2.80 17.48
C ALA A 21 17.47 -1.49 17.72
N ALA A 22 18.73 -1.58 18.15
CA ALA A 22 19.56 -0.42 18.53
C ALA A 22 20.27 0.27 17.34
N THR A 23 20.24 -0.32 16.14
CA THR A 23 20.93 0.23 14.95
C THR A 23 19.92 0.67 13.88
N MET A 24 18.99 1.55 14.24
CA MET A 24 18.02 2.11 13.29
C MET A 24 18.57 3.36 12.58
N VAL A 25 18.78 3.25 11.27
CA VAL A 25 19.06 4.38 10.36
C VAL A 25 17.73 5.13 10.07
N PRO A 26 17.72 6.47 9.99
CA PRO A 26 16.49 7.24 9.78
C PRO A 26 15.80 6.88 8.46
N VAL A 27 14.56 6.42 8.56
CA VAL A 27 13.66 6.13 7.44
C VAL A 27 13.10 7.43 6.88
N ARG A 28 13.28 7.67 5.57
CA ARG A 28 12.64 8.80 4.89
C ARG A 28 11.20 8.43 4.51
N ILE A 29 10.25 9.16 5.09
CA ILE A 29 8.82 9.05 4.80
C ILE A 29 8.50 10.08 3.70
N ALA A 30 8.38 9.63 2.47
CA ALA A 30 7.91 10.48 1.37
C ALA A 30 6.38 10.40 1.29
N GLY A 31 5.69 11.37 1.89
CA GLY A 31 4.26 11.56 1.67
C GLY A 31 4.05 12.32 0.38
N ILE A 32 3.35 11.73 -0.59
CA ILE A 32 2.90 12.46 -1.77
C ILE A 32 1.48 12.01 -2.13
N ASP A 33 0.52 12.93 -1.96
CA ASP A 33 -0.80 12.85 -2.56
C ASP A 33 -0.66 13.03 -4.09
N ALA A 34 -0.81 11.92 -4.81
CA ALA A 34 -0.95 11.94 -6.26
C ALA A 34 -2.22 11.16 -6.62
N VAL A 35 -3.31 11.91 -6.78
CA VAL A 35 -4.51 11.45 -7.49
C VAL A 35 -4.17 11.45 -8.98
N LEU A 36 -3.98 10.26 -9.54
CA LEU A 36 -3.90 10.08 -10.99
C LEU A 36 -5.19 9.39 -11.46
N THR A 37 -5.88 10.09 -12.36
CA THR A 37 -7.13 9.69 -12.97
C THR A 37 -6.98 8.41 -13.80
N LYS A 38 -7.99 7.55 -13.70
CA LYS A 38 -8.13 6.26 -14.40
C LYS A 38 -7.80 6.38 -15.88
N LYS A 39 -6.77 5.66 -16.33
CA LYS A 39 -6.69 5.21 -17.73
C LYS A 39 -7.46 3.90 -17.84
N THR A 40 -8.68 4.00 -18.37
CA THR A 40 -9.48 2.85 -18.80
C THR A 40 -8.72 2.10 -19.89
N VAL A 41 -8.35 0.85 -19.58
CA VAL A 41 -7.79 -0.07 -20.59
C VAL A 41 -8.93 -0.46 -21.54
N ALA A 42 -8.69 -0.37 -22.84
CA ALA A 42 -9.61 -0.75 -23.92
C ALA A 42 -10.06 -2.23 -23.77
N PRO A 43 -11.26 -2.61 -24.24
CA PRO A 43 -11.88 -3.87 -23.87
C PRO A 43 -11.26 -5.02 -24.66
N SER A 44 -10.62 -5.97 -23.98
CA SER A 44 -10.29 -7.26 -24.60
C SER A 44 -10.62 -8.39 -23.63
N ARG A 45 -11.55 -9.27 -24.08
CA ARG A 45 -12.18 -10.41 -23.42
C ARG A 45 -12.96 -10.06 -22.15
N SER A 46 -14.24 -10.41 -22.11
CA SER A 46 -15.05 -10.33 -20.89
C SER A 46 -14.25 -10.95 -19.75
N ALA A 47 -14.08 -10.20 -18.65
CA ALA A 47 -13.34 -10.68 -17.49
C ALA A 47 -13.79 -12.10 -17.12
N PRO A 48 -12.88 -12.99 -16.70
CA PRO A 48 -13.25 -14.35 -16.34
C PRO A 48 -14.31 -14.32 -15.23
N LYS A 49 -15.20 -15.32 -15.21
CA LYS A 49 -16.34 -15.36 -14.27
C LYS A 49 -15.95 -15.10 -12.82
N TRP A 50 -14.84 -15.68 -12.35
CA TRP A 50 -14.35 -15.48 -10.98
C TRP A 50 -14.03 -14.01 -10.65
N GLU A 51 -13.58 -13.23 -11.64
CA GLU A 51 -13.26 -11.81 -11.47
C GLU A 51 -14.55 -10.99 -11.37
N ILE A 52 -15.52 -11.30 -12.25
CA ILE A 52 -16.85 -10.68 -12.20
C ILE A 52 -17.51 -10.96 -10.84
N ASP A 53 -17.54 -12.23 -10.41
CA ASP A 53 -18.12 -12.65 -9.15
C ASP A 53 -17.43 -11.95 -7.95
N ALA A 54 -16.10 -11.81 -7.98
CA ALA A 54 -15.35 -11.11 -6.94
C ALA A 54 -15.67 -9.60 -6.91
N ARG A 55 -15.70 -8.91 -8.07
CA ARG A 55 -16.10 -7.50 -8.16
C ARG A 55 -17.53 -7.27 -7.68
N ASP A 56 -18.43 -8.17 -8.03
CA ASP A 56 -19.85 -8.11 -7.64
C ASP A 56 -20.03 -8.32 -6.13
N ARG A 57 -19.25 -9.23 -5.53
CA ARG A 57 -19.19 -9.42 -4.07
C ARG A 57 -18.70 -8.15 -3.37
N VAL A 58 -17.58 -7.57 -3.82
CA VAL A 58 -17.04 -6.31 -3.27
C VAL A 58 -18.08 -5.18 -3.39
N ARG A 59 -18.70 -5.01 -4.55
CA ARG A 59 -19.75 -3.99 -4.78
C ARG A 59 -20.94 -4.17 -3.84
N SER A 60 -21.34 -5.42 -3.60
CA SER A 60 -22.43 -5.76 -2.68
C SER A 60 -22.07 -5.46 -1.22
N ALA A 61 -20.83 -5.77 -0.82
CA ALA A 61 -20.32 -5.45 0.51
C ALA A 61 -20.24 -3.94 0.75
N ILE A 62 -19.70 -3.16 -0.19
CA ILE A 62 -19.68 -1.69 -0.08
C ILE A 62 -21.10 -1.15 0.16
N ARG A 63 -22.10 -1.66 -0.56
CA ARG A 63 -23.50 -1.27 -0.33
C ARG A 63 -24.00 -1.69 1.06
N ARG A 64 -23.69 -2.92 1.49
CA ARG A 64 -24.14 -3.50 2.77
C ARG A 64 -23.56 -2.76 3.97
N TYR A 65 -22.27 -2.46 3.94
CA TYR A 65 -21.53 -1.89 5.07
C TYR A 65 -21.52 -0.37 5.12
N ALA A 66 -22.00 0.33 4.08
CA ALA A 66 -22.06 1.80 4.07
C ALA A 66 -22.83 2.39 5.28
N LYS A 67 -24.03 1.88 5.57
CA LYS A 67 -24.85 2.37 6.70
C LYS A 67 -24.25 1.98 8.07
N PRO A 68 -23.85 0.71 8.31
CA PRO A 68 -23.13 0.34 9.53
C PRO A 68 -21.89 1.19 9.79
N LEU A 69 -21.05 1.41 8.77
CA LEU A 69 -19.85 2.23 8.88
C LEU A 69 -20.18 3.69 9.23
N ALA A 70 -21.16 4.29 8.56
CA ALA A 70 -21.61 5.64 8.89
C ALA A 70 -22.13 5.75 10.33
N THR A 71 -22.76 4.69 10.85
CA THR A 71 -23.23 4.64 12.25
C THR A 71 -22.06 4.55 13.23
N LEU A 72 -21.02 3.75 12.93
CA LEU A 72 -19.80 3.70 13.74
C LEU A 72 -19.12 5.07 13.81
N ILE A 73 -19.00 5.74 12.66
CA ILE A 73 -18.43 7.09 12.56
C ILE A 73 -19.24 8.10 13.40
N ALA A 74 -20.56 8.11 13.25
CA ALA A 74 -21.44 9.05 13.93
C ALA A 74 -21.39 8.95 15.46
N ARG A 75 -21.13 7.76 15.99
CA ARG A 75 -21.00 7.53 17.44
C ARG A 75 -19.56 7.51 17.96
N ASP A 76 -18.59 7.78 17.08
CA ASP A 76 -17.16 7.69 17.39
C ASP A 76 -16.77 6.35 18.01
N ALA A 77 -17.15 5.26 17.32
CA ALA A 77 -16.86 3.89 17.75
C ALA A 77 -15.37 3.67 18.01
N ASN A 78 -15.03 2.78 18.94
CA ASN A 78 -13.64 2.49 19.26
C ASN A 78 -12.97 1.58 18.19
N GLU A 79 -11.68 1.34 18.35
CA GLU A 79 -10.90 0.52 17.41
C GLU A 79 -11.41 -0.93 17.33
N ALA A 80 -11.79 -1.52 18.47
CA ALA A 80 -12.32 -2.89 18.51
C ALA A 80 -13.64 -3.03 17.74
N GLU A 81 -14.55 -2.06 17.87
CA GLU A 81 -15.80 -2.01 17.09
C GLU A 81 -15.53 -1.80 15.60
N THR A 82 -14.56 -0.97 15.25
CA THR A 82 -14.14 -0.76 13.86
C THR A 82 -13.56 -2.05 13.27
N ARG A 83 -12.73 -2.75 14.04
CA ARG A 83 -12.13 -4.05 13.70
C ARG A 83 -13.19 -5.12 13.43
N LEU A 84 -14.30 -5.16 14.17
CA LEU A 84 -15.41 -6.08 13.88
C LEU A 84 -16.00 -5.85 12.49
N LEU A 85 -16.34 -4.60 12.15
CA LEU A 85 -16.86 -4.26 10.82
C LEU A 85 -15.86 -4.57 9.72
N VAL A 86 -14.57 -4.28 9.95
CA VAL A 86 -13.49 -4.60 9.00
C VAL A 86 -13.40 -6.11 8.80
N THR A 87 -13.45 -6.92 9.86
CA THR A 87 -13.43 -8.39 9.77
C THR A 87 -14.56 -8.90 8.89
N ASP A 88 -15.77 -8.42 9.12
CA ASP A 88 -16.94 -8.83 8.35
C ASP A 88 -16.79 -8.40 6.87
N PHE A 89 -16.25 -7.21 6.61
CA PHE A 89 -15.96 -6.74 5.25
C PHE A 89 -14.88 -7.59 4.56
N LEU A 90 -13.80 -7.96 5.26
CA LEU A 90 -12.76 -8.85 4.75
C LEU A 90 -13.37 -10.21 4.33
N CYS A 91 -14.21 -10.78 5.19
CA CYS A 91 -14.81 -12.09 4.93
C CYS A 91 -15.88 -12.02 3.82
N GLU A 92 -16.89 -11.18 4.01
CA GLU A 92 -18.07 -11.13 3.13
C GLU A 92 -17.82 -10.35 1.83
N GLY A 93 -16.96 -9.34 1.85
CA GLY A 93 -16.66 -8.49 0.70
C GLY A 93 -15.43 -8.97 -0.08
N LEU A 94 -14.32 -9.16 0.62
CA LEU A 94 -13.06 -9.54 -0.03
C LEU A 94 -12.91 -11.06 -0.21
N GLY A 95 -13.75 -11.85 0.47
CA GLY A 95 -13.85 -13.31 0.28
C GLY A 95 -12.78 -14.10 1.02
N TYR A 96 -12.26 -13.56 2.12
CA TYR A 96 -11.35 -14.28 3.01
C TYR A 96 -12.11 -15.24 3.91
N ASP A 97 -11.52 -16.40 4.17
CA ASP A 97 -11.93 -17.25 5.27
C ASP A 97 -11.34 -16.73 6.58
N LYS A 98 -12.19 -16.59 7.60
CA LYS A 98 -11.82 -16.01 8.90
C LYS A 98 -10.75 -16.83 9.63
N TYR A 99 -10.72 -18.13 9.45
CA TYR A 99 -9.86 -19.05 10.20
C TYR A 99 -8.64 -19.50 9.39
N GLU A 100 -8.80 -19.65 8.06
CA GLU A 100 -7.71 -20.08 7.19
C GLU A 100 -6.84 -18.92 6.68
N ASP A 101 -7.48 -17.81 6.28
CA ASP A 101 -6.77 -16.71 5.62
C ASP A 101 -6.43 -15.55 6.56
N LEU A 102 -7.12 -15.39 7.69
CA LEU A 102 -6.86 -14.30 8.64
C LEU A 102 -6.27 -14.85 9.92
N THR A 103 -5.08 -14.39 10.31
CA THR A 103 -4.41 -14.80 11.54
C THR A 103 -4.14 -13.62 12.46
N MET A 104 -4.33 -13.84 13.76
CA MET A 104 -3.96 -12.91 14.85
C MET A 104 -2.71 -13.39 15.59
N GLU A 105 -2.08 -14.50 15.17
CA GLU A 105 -1.00 -15.21 15.88
C GLU A 105 0.27 -14.37 16.10
N TYR A 106 0.37 -13.22 15.43
CA TYR A 106 1.50 -12.33 15.59
C TYR A 106 1.31 -11.38 16.77
N GLN A 107 0.13 -11.23 17.38
CA GLN A 107 -0.05 -10.33 18.52
C GLN A 107 0.70 -10.80 19.79
N VAL A 108 1.92 -10.32 20.01
CA VAL A 108 2.69 -10.52 21.26
C VAL A 108 2.81 -9.17 21.99
N LYS A 109 2.38 -9.08 23.25
CA LYS A 109 2.49 -7.83 24.06
C LYS A 109 1.77 -6.58 23.51
N GLY A 110 0.74 -6.74 22.67
CA GLY A 110 -0.23 -5.66 22.41
C GLY A 110 0.16 -4.58 21.39
N GLU A 111 1.23 -4.78 20.62
CA GLU A 111 1.76 -3.77 19.65
C GLU A 111 1.99 -4.33 18.24
N PHE A 112 1.04 -5.10 17.73
CA PHE A 112 1.16 -5.80 16.45
C PHE A 112 0.05 -5.42 15.48
N ALA A 113 0.27 -5.75 14.20
CA ALA A 113 -0.79 -5.73 13.19
C ALA A 113 -2.03 -6.51 13.67
N ASP A 114 -3.20 -6.00 13.35
CA ASP A 114 -4.46 -6.65 13.68
C ASP A 114 -4.64 -7.99 12.98
N TYR A 115 -4.22 -8.08 11.73
CA TYR A 115 -4.28 -9.32 10.96
C TYR A 115 -3.02 -9.55 10.14
N GLY A 116 -2.57 -10.79 10.11
CA GLY A 116 -1.82 -11.34 8.99
C GLY A 116 -2.78 -11.96 7.98
N VAL A 117 -2.60 -11.69 6.69
CA VAL A 117 -3.35 -12.30 5.60
C VAL A 117 -2.54 -13.43 5.00
N ARG A 118 -3.10 -14.63 5.00
CA ARG A 118 -2.54 -15.83 4.40
C ARG A 118 -3.25 -16.16 3.09
N ILE A 119 -2.47 -16.54 2.09
CA ILE A 119 -2.97 -17.17 0.86
C ILE A 119 -2.20 -18.47 0.68
N ASP A 120 -2.91 -19.58 0.53
CA ASP A 120 -2.31 -20.91 0.40
C ASP A 120 -1.28 -21.18 1.53
N LYS A 121 -1.64 -20.78 2.76
CA LYS A 121 -0.84 -20.87 4.01
C LYS A 121 0.42 -19.98 4.06
N GLN A 122 0.68 -19.16 3.05
CA GLN A 122 1.77 -18.19 3.06
C GLN A 122 1.28 -16.81 3.48
N LEU A 123 2.01 -16.15 4.37
CA LEU A 123 1.71 -14.76 4.77
C LEU A 123 2.04 -13.82 3.61
N VAL A 124 1.05 -13.02 3.17
CA VAL A 124 1.18 -12.15 1.99
C VAL A 124 0.92 -10.67 2.28
N ALA A 125 0.23 -10.35 3.38
CA ALA A 125 -0.01 -8.98 3.79
C ALA A 125 -0.22 -8.87 5.30
N PHE A 126 -0.04 -7.67 5.84
CA PHE A 126 -0.52 -7.29 7.16
C PHE A 126 -1.62 -6.24 7.06
N ILE A 127 -2.56 -6.25 8.01
CA ILE A 127 -3.64 -5.27 8.13
C ILE A 127 -3.57 -4.62 9.50
N GLU A 128 -3.56 -3.29 9.51
CA GLU A 128 -3.69 -2.45 10.69
C GLU A 128 -5.02 -1.70 10.64
N VAL A 129 -5.84 -1.86 11.67
CA VAL A 129 -7.13 -1.20 11.83
C VAL A 129 -7.02 -0.09 12.87
N LYS A 130 -7.49 1.10 12.51
CA LYS A 130 -7.59 2.25 13.39
C LYS A 130 -9.03 2.57 13.70
N ARG A 131 -9.23 3.41 14.71
CA ARG A 131 -10.55 3.95 15.08
C ARG A 131 -11.21 4.66 13.90
N CYS A 132 -12.52 4.54 13.73
CA CYS A 132 -13.25 5.07 12.56
C CYS A 132 -13.03 6.56 12.27
N ASN A 133 -12.89 7.42 13.29
CA ASN A 133 -12.63 8.86 13.13
C ASN A 133 -11.15 9.24 13.15
N GLN A 134 -10.25 8.26 13.30
CA GLN A 134 -8.82 8.53 13.26
C GLN A 134 -8.38 8.73 11.82
N LYS A 135 -7.80 9.91 11.54
CA LYS A 135 -7.13 10.17 10.25
C LYS A 135 -5.96 9.21 10.10
N LEU A 136 -5.90 8.50 8.97
CA LEU A 136 -4.81 7.57 8.68
C LEU A 136 -3.52 8.34 8.34
N ASP A 137 -2.39 7.78 8.76
CA ASP A 137 -1.06 8.36 8.60
C ASP A 137 -0.05 7.22 8.50
N LEU A 138 0.97 7.37 7.63
CA LEU A 138 2.03 6.39 7.43
C LEU A 138 2.73 5.98 8.73
N ARG A 139 2.81 6.87 9.73
CA ARG A 139 3.40 6.56 11.05
C ARG A 139 2.67 5.45 11.79
N HIS A 140 1.39 5.22 11.49
CA HIS A 140 0.63 4.10 12.04
C HIS A 140 1.12 2.74 11.55
N LEU A 141 1.85 2.69 10.44
CA LEU A 141 2.43 1.44 9.92
C LEU A 141 3.83 1.14 10.48
N ARG A 142 4.42 1.98 11.33
CA ARG A 142 5.80 1.77 11.81
C ARG A 142 6.01 0.41 12.47
N GLN A 143 5.06 -0.02 13.29
CA GLN A 143 5.13 -1.33 13.96
C GLN A 143 4.97 -2.47 12.94
N VAL A 144 4.00 -2.35 12.03
CA VAL A 144 3.73 -3.34 10.97
C VAL A 144 4.91 -3.48 10.00
N GLN A 145 5.58 -2.38 9.67
CA GLN A 145 6.70 -2.33 8.74
C GLN A 145 7.87 -3.18 9.21
N MET A 146 8.17 -3.20 10.51
CA MET A 146 9.26 -4.01 11.06
C MET A 146 9.03 -5.50 10.81
N TYR A 147 7.80 -5.98 11.05
CA TYR A 147 7.44 -7.37 10.79
C TYR A 147 7.39 -7.69 9.30
N ALA A 148 6.87 -6.76 8.49
CA ALA A 148 6.86 -6.90 7.04
C ALA A 148 8.28 -7.11 6.49
N VAL A 149 9.27 -6.37 6.99
CA VAL A 149 10.69 -6.57 6.66
C VAL A 149 11.19 -7.93 7.13
N ASN A 150 10.95 -8.29 8.40
CA ASN A 150 11.48 -9.52 8.99
C ASN A 150 10.89 -10.80 8.37
N GLU A 151 9.60 -10.78 8.02
CA GLU A 151 8.88 -11.91 7.42
C GLU A 151 8.94 -11.91 5.89
N GLY A 152 9.55 -10.89 5.26
CA GLY A 152 9.61 -10.74 3.80
C GLY A 152 8.23 -10.52 3.17
N VAL A 153 7.31 -9.86 3.88
CA VAL A 153 5.96 -9.55 3.43
C VAL A 153 5.95 -8.17 2.77
N GLU A 154 5.52 -8.11 1.52
CA GLU A 154 5.59 -6.89 0.70
C GLU A 154 4.39 -5.96 0.88
N TRP A 155 3.28 -6.43 1.46
CA TRP A 155 2.02 -5.67 1.49
C TRP A 155 1.59 -5.31 2.91
N MET A 156 1.24 -4.04 3.11
CA MET A 156 0.67 -3.52 4.35
C MET A 156 -0.61 -2.75 4.03
N ILE A 157 -1.67 -3.00 4.80
CA ILE A 157 -2.97 -2.37 4.62
C ILE A 157 -3.27 -1.59 5.89
N LEU A 158 -3.57 -0.31 5.75
CA LEU A 158 -4.01 0.56 6.84
C LEU A 158 -5.46 0.97 6.60
N THR A 159 -6.34 0.76 7.57
CA THR A 159 -7.75 1.13 7.40
C THR A 159 -8.39 1.62 8.69
N ASN A 160 -9.37 2.51 8.58
CA ASN A 160 -10.30 2.87 9.67
C ASN A 160 -11.74 2.45 9.32
N GLY A 161 -11.90 1.48 8.42
CA GLY A 161 -13.18 1.08 7.84
C GLY A 161 -13.62 1.96 6.67
N GLN A 162 -13.46 3.28 6.76
CA GLN A 162 -13.79 4.21 5.67
C GLN A 162 -12.69 4.27 4.62
N ALA A 163 -11.48 4.64 5.01
CA ALA A 163 -10.33 4.69 4.13
C ALA A 163 -9.59 3.34 4.17
N TRP A 164 -9.21 2.85 2.99
CA TRP A 164 -8.42 1.64 2.81
C TRP A 164 -7.17 2.01 2.02
N GLN A 165 -6.04 2.10 2.70
CA GLN A 165 -4.75 2.45 2.13
C GLN A 165 -3.87 1.21 2.04
N VAL A 166 -3.36 0.91 0.84
CA VAL A 166 -2.52 -0.26 0.61
C VAL A 166 -1.13 0.19 0.20
N TYR A 167 -0.14 -0.28 0.94
CA TYR A 167 1.25 0.08 0.75
C TYR A 167 2.06 -1.12 0.32
N HIS A 168 2.97 -0.88 -0.62
CA HIS A 168 4.00 -1.82 -1.02
C HIS A 168 5.31 -1.49 -0.30
N LEU A 169 5.93 -2.49 0.31
CA LEU A 169 7.23 -2.43 0.92
C LEU A 169 8.27 -2.97 -0.06
N THR A 170 9.18 -2.11 -0.48
CA THR A 170 10.37 -2.52 -1.24
C THR A 170 11.54 -2.61 -0.27
N GLY A 171 12.09 -3.82 -0.12
CA GLY A 171 13.28 -4.06 0.69
C GLY A 171 14.50 -3.28 0.17
N GLY A 172 15.50 -3.09 1.05
CA GLY A 172 16.71 -2.33 0.75
C GLY A 172 17.14 -1.45 1.91
N LEU A 173 18.22 -0.69 1.71
CA LEU A 173 18.73 0.29 2.66
C LEU A 173 18.80 1.67 1.95
N PRO A 174 17.84 2.59 2.19
CA PRO A 174 16.68 2.47 3.09
C PRO A 174 15.54 1.62 2.51
N VAL A 175 14.68 1.11 3.40
CA VAL A 175 13.39 0.52 3.01
C VAL A 175 12.49 1.61 2.42
N VAL A 176 11.81 1.29 1.32
CA VAL A 176 10.87 2.21 0.65
C VAL A 176 9.45 1.69 0.83
N VAL A 177 8.52 2.59 1.17
CA VAL A 177 7.10 2.29 1.35
C VAL A 177 6.29 3.18 0.43
N ASP A 178 5.62 2.59 -0.55
CA ASP A 178 4.86 3.30 -1.57
C ASP A 178 3.36 3.02 -1.41
N LEU A 179 2.53 4.07 -1.49
CA LEU A 179 1.07 3.89 -1.57
C LEU A 179 0.71 3.30 -2.94
N ALA A 180 0.21 2.07 -2.97
CA ALA A 180 -0.21 1.36 -4.18
C ALA A 180 -1.63 1.77 -4.59
N LEU A 181 -2.59 1.74 -3.66
CA LEU A 181 -3.96 2.19 -3.91
C LEU A 181 -4.59 2.74 -2.62
N GLU A 182 -5.58 3.61 -2.79
CA GLU A 182 -6.40 4.14 -1.71
C GLU A 182 -7.85 4.18 -2.15
N VAL A 183 -8.76 3.80 -1.25
CA VAL A 183 -10.21 3.86 -1.48
C VAL A 183 -10.89 4.44 -0.25
N ASP A 184 -11.65 5.51 -0.43
CA ASP A 184 -12.61 6.00 0.56
C ASP A 184 -13.99 5.41 0.26
N LEU A 185 -14.49 4.54 1.14
CA LEU A 185 -15.80 3.90 0.97
C LEU A 185 -16.97 4.89 1.03
N LEU A 186 -16.84 5.98 1.77
CA LEU A 186 -17.86 7.02 1.95
C LEU A 186 -17.59 8.29 1.13
N GLY A 187 -16.46 8.35 0.42
CA GLY A 187 -16.09 9.46 -0.45
C GLY A 187 -17.02 9.64 -1.66
N GLU A 188 -16.71 10.59 -2.53
CA GLU A 188 -17.60 10.98 -3.64
C GLU A 188 -17.61 10.00 -4.81
N ASP A 189 -16.59 9.13 -4.91
CA ASP A 189 -16.45 8.21 -6.04
C ASP A 189 -17.68 7.30 -6.24
N PRO A 190 -18.04 7.00 -7.50
CA PRO A 190 -19.09 6.02 -7.79
C PRO A 190 -18.79 4.67 -7.14
N ARG A 191 -19.82 3.99 -6.65
CA ARG A 191 -19.68 2.67 -6.01
C ARG A 191 -18.97 1.65 -6.88
N SER A 192 -19.19 1.69 -8.20
CA SER A 192 -18.48 0.82 -9.16
C SER A 192 -16.99 1.10 -9.17
N ALA A 193 -16.58 2.37 -9.16
CA ALA A 193 -15.17 2.75 -9.13
C ALA A 193 -14.48 2.30 -7.83
N LYS A 194 -15.15 2.48 -6.68
CA LYS A 194 -14.67 1.97 -5.38
C LYS A 194 -14.52 0.45 -5.38
N ALA A 195 -15.52 -0.26 -5.92
CA ALA A 195 -15.47 -1.72 -6.03
C ALA A 195 -14.32 -2.19 -6.94
N ASP A 196 -14.09 -1.49 -8.06
CA ASP A 196 -13.02 -1.84 -8.98
C ASP A 196 -11.63 -1.65 -8.39
N ALA A 197 -11.44 -0.62 -7.57
CA ALA A 197 -10.18 -0.36 -6.88
C ALA A 197 -9.97 -1.34 -5.71
N LEU A 198 -11.00 -1.58 -4.90
CA LEU A 198 -10.92 -2.46 -3.74
C LEU A 198 -10.86 -3.96 -4.13
N PHE A 199 -11.29 -4.31 -5.34
CA PHE A 199 -11.18 -5.67 -5.90
C PHE A 199 -9.75 -6.24 -5.82
N TYR A 200 -8.71 -5.41 -5.95
CA TYR A 200 -7.33 -5.86 -5.87
C TYR A 200 -6.93 -6.39 -4.48
N LEU A 201 -7.70 -6.05 -3.44
CA LEU A 201 -7.57 -6.61 -2.10
C LEU A 201 -8.40 -7.88 -1.88
N SER A 202 -9.19 -8.33 -2.86
CA SER A 202 -9.92 -9.60 -2.74
C SER A 202 -8.95 -10.78 -2.65
N ARG A 203 -9.33 -11.83 -1.92
CA ARG A 203 -8.56 -13.06 -1.80
C ARG A 203 -8.12 -13.61 -3.16
N ASN A 204 -9.04 -13.60 -4.13
CA ASN A 204 -8.79 -14.08 -5.49
C ASN A 204 -7.74 -13.23 -6.23
N ALA A 205 -7.79 -11.90 -6.07
CA ALA A 205 -6.84 -10.98 -6.71
C ALA A 205 -5.44 -11.05 -6.07
N LEU A 206 -5.36 -11.14 -4.73
CA LEU A 206 -4.08 -11.33 -4.03
C LEU A 206 -3.43 -12.67 -4.38
N LYS A 207 -4.21 -13.76 -4.43
CA LYS A 207 -3.71 -15.07 -4.88
C LYS A 207 -3.10 -15.04 -6.29
N LYS A 208 -3.65 -14.20 -7.16
CA LYS A 208 -3.15 -13.99 -8.53
C LYS A 208 -2.12 -12.87 -8.63
N ARG A 209 -1.72 -12.26 -7.50
CA ARG A 209 -0.77 -11.14 -7.39
C ARG A 209 -1.13 -9.93 -8.26
N LEU A 210 -2.42 -9.70 -8.52
CA LEU A 210 -2.86 -8.64 -9.44
C LEU A 210 -2.55 -7.23 -8.94
N ILE A 211 -2.49 -7.05 -7.62
CA ILE A 211 -2.15 -5.77 -7.00
C ILE A 211 -0.70 -5.32 -7.31
N HIS A 212 0.19 -6.27 -7.61
CA HIS A 212 1.57 -5.96 -7.97
C HIS A 212 1.65 -5.13 -9.27
N GLU A 213 0.80 -5.42 -10.26
CA GLU A 213 0.76 -4.64 -11.50
C GLU A 213 0.20 -3.23 -11.28
N VAL A 214 -0.74 -3.07 -10.33
CA VAL A 214 -1.27 -1.76 -9.94
C VAL A 214 -0.17 -0.91 -9.31
N TRP A 215 0.57 -1.48 -8.35
CA TRP A 215 1.72 -0.80 -7.74
C TRP A 215 2.79 -0.47 -8.77
N LYS A 216 3.21 -1.44 -9.59
CA LYS A 216 4.24 -1.25 -10.61
C LYS A 216 3.90 -0.12 -11.57
N SER A 217 2.65 -0.07 -12.04
CA SER A 217 2.18 1.03 -12.89
C SER A 217 2.25 2.37 -12.15
N ARG A 218 1.81 2.43 -10.90
CA ARG A 218 1.81 3.66 -10.11
C ARG A 218 3.23 4.15 -9.78
N ALA A 219 4.12 3.24 -9.37
CA ALA A 219 5.52 3.51 -9.08
C ALA A 219 6.26 4.04 -10.32
N ALA A 220 6.02 3.43 -11.49
CA ALA A 220 6.59 3.86 -12.77
C ALA A 220 6.12 5.26 -13.20
N THR A 221 4.94 5.69 -12.75
CA THR A 221 4.40 7.04 -13.01
C THR A 221 4.50 7.98 -11.80
N SER A 222 5.30 7.62 -10.78
CA SER A 222 5.51 8.48 -9.63
C SER A 222 6.22 9.78 -10.03
N PRO A 223 6.05 10.89 -9.29
CA PRO A 223 6.76 12.13 -9.59
C PRO A 223 8.28 11.93 -9.70
N LYS A 224 8.85 11.11 -8.82
CA LYS A 224 10.27 10.74 -8.84
C LYS A 224 10.67 9.97 -10.10
N ALA A 225 9.92 8.94 -10.46
CA ALA A 225 10.20 8.17 -11.68
C ALA A 225 10.09 9.04 -12.94
N LEU A 226 9.07 9.91 -13.01
CA LEU A 226 8.90 10.82 -14.15
C LEU A 226 9.98 11.91 -14.19
N ALA A 227 10.39 12.45 -13.05
CA ALA A 227 11.51 13.39 -12.98
C ALA A 227 12.82 12.75 -13.45
N GLN A 228 13.11 11.51 -13.03
CA GLN A 228 14.26 10.75 -13.52
C GLN A 228 14.18 10.49 -15.03
N ALA A 229 13.00 10.15 -15.55
CA ALA A 229 12.79 9.95 -16.98
C ALA A 229 13.04 11.25 -17.78
N LEU A 230 12.54 12.39 -17.31
CA LEU A 230 12.77 13.70 -17.93
C LEU A 230 14.25 14.11 -17.94
N LEU A 231 15.01 13.69 -16.94
CA LEU A 231 16.44 13.98 -16.81
C LEU A 231 17.34 12.93 -17.48
N SER A 232 16.76 11.94 -18.18
CA SER A 232 17.52 10.95 -18.93
C SER A 232 18.13 11.54 -20.19
N GLU A 233 19.29 11.03 -20.61
CA GLU A 233 20.03 11.52 -21.78
C GLU A 233 19.17 11.56 -23.05
N GLY A 234 18.40 10.50 -23.30
CA GLY A 234 17.53 10.42 -24.49
C GLY A 234 16.42 11.47 -24.50
N VAL A 235 15.82 11.78 -23.34
CA VAL A 235 14.78 12.80 -23.24
C VAL A 235 15.38 14.20 -23.32
N LEU A 236 16.52 14.45 -22.67
CA LEU A 236 17.25 15.71 -22.78
C LEU A 236 17.65 16.00 -24.23
N GLU A 237 18.09 15.00 -24.98
CA GLU A 237 18.43 15.14 -26.39
C GLU A 237 17.18 15.40 -27.26
N ALA A 238 16.04 14.77 -26.94
CA ALA A 238 14.78 15.07 -27.60
C ALA A 238 14.34 16.52 -27.36
N ILE A 239 14.45 17.01 -26.12
CA ILE A 239 14.17 18.41 -25.77
C ILE A 239 15.13 19.35 -26.52
N ARG A 240 16.43 19.05 -26.55
CA ARG A 240 17.43 19.82 -27.30
C ARG A 240 17.07 19.95 -28.78
N LYS A 241 16.73 18.83 -29.43
CA LYS A 241 16.33 18.81 -30.85
C LYS A 241 15.07 19.65 -31.09
N GLU A 242 14.10 19.56 -30.19
CA GLU A 242 12.86 20.32 -30.32
C GLU A 242 13.07 21.83 -30.13
N VAL A 243 13.87 22.25 -29.13
CA VAL A 243 14.25 23.66 -28.92
C VAL A 243 14.99 24.20 -30.13
N ARG A 244 15.95 23.44 -30.69
CA ARG A 244 16.69 23.83 -31.88
C ARG A 244 15.79 23.98 -33.10
N ARG A 245 14.82 23.08 -33.26
CA ARG A 245 13.85 23.14 -34.37
C ARG A 245 13.00 24.40 -34.31
N GLN A 246 12.58 24.81 -33.10
CA GLN A 246 11.69 25.96 -32.92
C GLN A 246 12.42 27.31 -32.92
N THR A 247 13.66 27.36 -32.41
CA THR A 247 14.35 28.62 -32.09
C THR A 247 15.70 28.79 -32.80
N SER A 248 16.18 27.76 -33.50
CA SER A 248 17.56 27.64 -34.02
C SER A 248 18.66 27.61 -32.95
N HIS A 249 18.33 27.75 -31.66
CA HIS A 249 19.28 27.69 -30.56
C HIS A 249 19.63 26.24 -30.19
N ASN A 250 20.91 25.96 -30.02
CA ASN A 250 21.43 24.60 -29.80
C ASN A 250 21.91 24.43 -28.34
N ALA A 251 20.97 24.31 -27.40
CA ALA A 251 21.25 24.25 -25.96
C ALA A 251 22.03 22.99 -25.55
N GLU A 252 22.93 23.10 -24.56
CA GLU A 252 23.64 21.94 -24.00
C GLU A 252 22.71 21.07 -23.13
N PRO A 253 22.76 19.72 -23.22
CA PRO A 253 21.94 18.85 -22.39
C PRO A 253 22.15 19.08 -20.88
N LYS A 254 23.36 19.50 -20.49
CA LYS A 254 23.68 19.83 -19.09
C LYS A 254 22.92 21.07 -18.62
N ASP A 255 22.83 22.10 -19.45
CA ASP A 255 22.07 23.32 -19.14
C ASP A 255 20.57 23.01 -19.08
N LEU A 256 20.06 22.22 -20.02
CA LEU A 256 18.67 21.77 -20.01
C LEU A 256 18.35 20.96 -18.75
N ALA A 257 19.23 20.05 -18.34
CA ALA A 257 19.06 19.27 -17.12
C ALA A 257 19.10 20.16 -15.87
N ARG A 258 19.95 21.19 -15.84
CA ARG A 258 20.01 22.16 -14.75
C ARG A 258 18.70 22.95 -14.64
N ILE A 259 18.26 23.57 -15.74
CA ILE A 259 17.01 24.36 -15.80
C ILE A 259 15.82 23.48 -15.41
N LEU A 260 15.75 22.25 -15.92
CA LEU A 260 14.68 21.32 -15.55
C LEU A 260 14.66 21.04 -14.04
N ARG A 261 15.82 20.83 -13.40
CA ARG A 261 15.89 20.58 -11.95
C ARG A 261 15.57 21.80 -11.11
N GLU A 262 16.05 22.97 -11.51
CA GLU A 262 16.02 24.17 -10.68
C GLU A 262 14.75 25.01 -10.87
N GLU A 263 14.18 25.00 -12.09
CA GLU A 263 13.16 25.97 -12.48
C GLU A 263 11.83 25.33 -12.91
N VAL A 264 11.85 24.07 -13.38
CA VAL A 264 10.66 23.41 -13.96
C VAL A 264 10.10 22.31 -13.06
N LEU A 265 10.96 21.45 -12.52
CA LEU A 265 10.56 20.33 -11.69
C LEU A 265 10.36 20.79 -10.25
N ARG A 266 9.26 20.32 -9.67
CA ARG A 266 8.99 20.53 -8.24
C ARG A 266 10.08 19.85 -7.40
N PRO A 267 10.65 20.50 -6.37
CA PRO A 267 11.71 19.93 -5.55
C PRO A 267 11.39 18.55 -4.95
N GLU A 268 10.12 18.33 -4.60
CA GLU A 268 9.63 17.06 -4.02
C GLU A 268 9.72 15.89 -5.01
N ALA A 269 9.69 16.16 -6.32
CA ALA A 269 9.85 15.15 -7.35
C ALA A 269 11.32 14.73 -7.56
N LEU A 270 12.28 15.48 -7.02
CA LEU A 270 13.71 15.21 -7.13
C LEU A 270 14.30 14.51 -5.89
N ALA A 271 13.55 14.49 -4.79
CA ALA A 271 13.96 13.97 -3.48
C ALA A 271 13.94 12.43 -3.36
#